data_AF-A0A382NX16-F1
#
_entry.id   AF-A0A382NX16-F1
#
_cell.length_a   1.000
_cell.length_b   1.000
_cell.length_c   1.000
_cell.angle_alpha   90.00
_cell.angle_beta   90.00
_cell.angle_gamma   90.00
#
_symmetry.space_group_name_H-M   'P 1'
#
loop_
_entity.id
_entity.type
_entity.pdbx_description
1 polymer ?
#
loop_
_entity_poly.entity_id
_entity_poly.type
_entity_poly.pdbx_seq_one_letter_code
_entity_poly.pdbx_strand_id
1 'polypeptide(L)'
;FVALRTIDEKWKDHLYAMDQLREGINLRAYGQKNPLLEYKSEGFQMFQQMMVDTTEITLQRLYRTEIKGMSNLPEMPISKDRNVQVQHDESTGMGFTGPSMQEQAAESSGMKNQPINADEKIGRNEKIKLVSPSGKQVEVKYKKLQQYLSQGYSKV
;
A
#
# COMPACT_ATOMS: atom_id res chain seq x y z
N PHE A 1 13.18 9.92 -17.95
CA PHE A 1 13.86 11.20 -18.26
C PHE A 1 14.69 11.72 -17.08
N VAL A 2 14.10 11.92 -15.90
CA VAL A 2 14.76 12.54 -14.73
C VAL A 2 16.03 11.80 -14.27
N ALA A 3 16.00 10.47 -14.17
CA ALA A 3 17.17 9.69 -13.73
C ALA A 3 18.37 9.82 -14.68
N LEU A 4 18.18 9.53 -15.97
CA LEU A 4 19.22 9.64 -17.01
C LEU A 4 19.83 11.04 -17.07
N ARG A 5 19.01 12.08 -16.97
CA ARG A 5 19.49 13.47 -16.96
C ARG A 5 20.35 13.77 -15.73
N THR A 6 19.95 13.26 -14.57
CA THR A 6 20.69 13.45 -13.31
C THR A 6 22.03 12.71 -13.35
N ILE A 7 22.06 11.51 -13.92
CA ILE A 7 23.28 10.73 -14.12
C ILE A 7 24.24 11.48 -15.05
N ASP A 8 23.76 12.00 -16.18
CA ASP A 8 24.58 12.74 -17.14
C ASP A 8 25.17 14.03 -16.53
N GLU A 9 24.38 14.78 -15.77
CA GLU A 9 24.85 15.96 -15.01
C GLU A 9 25.96 15.57 -14.02
N LYS A 10 25.73 14.58 -13.17
CA LYS A 10 26.70 14.15 -12.15
C LYS A 10 27.96 13.52 -12.73
N TRP A 11 27.84 12.82 -13.85
CA TRP A 11 28.99 12.26 -14.55
C TRP A 11 29.91 13.34 -15.11
N LYS A 12 29.35 14.40 -15.71
CA LYS A 12 30.14 15.55 -16.18
C LYS A 12 30.87 16.26 -15.04
N ASP A 13 30.19 16.47 -13.91
CA ASP A 13 30.81 17.04 -12.72
C ASP A 13 31.96 16.15 -12.19
N HIS A 14 31.77 14.83 -12.20
CA HIS A 14 32.80 13.88 -11.79
C HIS A 14 34.02 13.89 -12.73
N LEU A 15 33.82 13.97 -14.05
CA LEU A 15 34.92 14.09 -15.01
C LEU A 15 35.72 15.38 -14.79
N TYR A 16 35.03 16.50 -14.57
CA TYR A 16 35.69 17.77 -14.25
C TYR A 16 36.52 17.66 -12.96
N ALA A 17 35.97 17.02 -11.94
CA ALA A 17 36.69 16.80 -10.69
C ALA A 17 37.87 15.81 -10.85
N MET A 18 37.77 14.81 -11.72
CA MET A 18 38.89 13.92 -12.07
C MET A 18 40.02 14.64 -12.79
N ASP A 19 39.70 15.60 -13.65
CA ASP A 19 40.71 16.43 -14.33
C ASP A 19 41.44 17.33 -13.32
N GLN A 20 40.72 17.98 -12.41
CA GLN A 20 41.32 18.75 -11.31
C GLN A 20 42.20 17.88 -10.40
N LEU A 21 41.72 16.68 -10.04
CA LEU A 21 42.48 15.73 -9.23
C LEU A 21 43.79 15.33 -9.93
N ARG A 22 43.74 15.08 -11.24
CA ARG A 22 44.91 14.75 -12.04
C ARG A 22 45.94 15.87 -12.04
N GLU A 23 45.51 17.12 -12.17
CA GLU A 23 46.40 18.29 -12.09
C GLU A 23 47.02 18.44 -10.69
N GLY A 24 46.23 18.26 -9.63
CA GLY A 24 46.69 18.38 -8.23
C GLY A 24 47.66 17.27 -7.78
N ILE A 25 47.50 16.05 -8.29
CA ILE A 25 48.37 14.92 -7.93
C ILE A 25 49.79 15.09 -8.48
N ASN A 26 49.95 15.74 -9.64
CA ASN A 26 51.29 16.03 -10.18
C ASN A 26 52.13 16.86 -9.20
N LEU A 27 51.50 17.78 -8.45
CA LEU A 27 52.17 18.55 -7.39
C LEU A 27 52.40 17.73 -6.11
N ARG A 28 51.48 16.84 -5.73
CA ARG A 28 51.63 15.96 -4.54
C ARG A 28 52.62 14.81 -4.74
N ALA A 29 52.90 14.42 -5.98
CA ALA A 29 53.85 13.37 -6.34
C ALA A 29 55.28 13.64 -5.83
N TYR A 30 55.62 14.90 -5.52
CA TYR A 30 56.88 15.27 -4.90
C TYR A 30 57.07 14.68 -3.49
N GLY A 31 55.99 14.26 -2.80
CA GLY A 31 56.02 13.72 -1.45
C GLY A 31 56.37 12.23 -1.32
N GLN A 32 57.03 11.62 -2.32
CA GLN A 32 57.40 10.19 -2.35
C GLN A 32 56.24 9.17 -2.31
N LYS A 33 54.99 9.62 -2.26
CA LYS A 33 53.82 8.75 -2.45
C LYS A 33 53.62 8.45 -3.93
N ASN A 34 53.18 7.23 -4.24
CA ASN A 34 52.92 6.82 -5.61
C ASN A 34 51.68 7.59 -6.16
N PRO A 35 51.85 8.49 -7.14
CA PRO A 35 50.77 9.34 -7.63
C PRO A 35 49.64 8.54 -8.27
N LEU A 36 49.96 7.40 -8.87
CA LEU A 36 48.99 6.55 -9.54
C LEU A 36 48.09 5.82 -8.54
N LEU A 37 48.62 5.51 -7.35
CA LEU A 37 47.84 4.88 -6.28
C LEU A 37 46.90 5.90 -5.62
N GLU A 38 47.38 7.11 -5.33
CA GLU A 38 46.53 8.19 -4.79
C GLU A 38 45.42 8.58 -5.77
N TYR A 39 45.71 8.71 -7.07
CA TYR A 39 44.70 9.00 -8.09
C TYR A 39 43.60 7.95 -8.11
N LYS A 40 43.97 6.66 -8.09
CA LYS A 40 42.98 5.57 -8.07
C LYS A 40 42.16 5.57 -6.78
N SER A 41 42.80 5.79 -5.64
CA SER A 41 42.14 5.78 -4.34
C SER A 41 41.16 6.95 -4.19
N GLU A 42 41.64 8.17 -4.41
CA GLU A 42 40.85 9.41 -4.28
C GLU A 42 39.77 9.48 -5.37
N GLY A 43 40.10 9.08 -6.61
CA GLY A 43 39.13 9.01 -7.69
C GLY A 43 38.02 7.98 -7.46
N PHE A 44 38.34 6.82 -6.91
CA PHE A 44 37.33 5.83 -6.54
C PHE A 44 36.44 6.30 -5.38
N GLN A 45 36.99 7.02 -4.40
CA GLN A 45 36.21 7.63 -3.32
C GLN A 45 35.21 8.65 -3.88
N MET A 46 35.66 9.53 -4.79
CA MET A 46 34.78 10.50 -5.45
C MET A 46 33.69 9.84 -6.30
N PHE A 47 34.01 8.74 -6.98
CA PHE A 47 33.02 7.98 -7.75
C PHE A 47 31.93 7.39 -6.84
N GLN A 48 32.31 6.79 -5.72
CA GLN A 48 31.34 6.27 -4.74
C GLN A 48 30.43 7.39 -4.21
N GLN A 49 31.00 8.56 -3.91
CA GLN A 49 30.22 9.71 -3.46
C GLN A 49 29.25 10.19 -4.55
N MET A 50 29.71 10.30 -5.81
CA MET A 50 28.86 10.65 -6.96
C MET A 50 27.69 9.66 -7.11
N MET A 51 27.90 8.37 -6.91
CA MET A 51 26.83 7.35 -6.99
C MET A 51 25.75 7.56 -5.91
N VAL A 52 26.16 7.88 -4.69
CA VAL A 52 25.24 8.19 -3.58
C VAL A 52 24.43 9.45 -3.88
N ASP A 53 25.12 10.54 -4.24
CA ASP A 53 24.50 11.83 -4.58
C ASP A 53 23.50 11.69 -5.74
N THR A 54 23.87 10.94 -6.77
CA THR A 54 23.01 10.73 -7.94
C THR A 54 21.71 10.03 -7.55
N THR A 55 21.80 9.06 -6.64
CA THR A 55 20.62 8.34 -6.13
C THR A 55 19.72 9.26 -5.31
N GLU A 56 20.31 10.04 -4.39
CA GLU A 56 19.58 10.98 -3.54
C GLU A 56 18.86 12.04 -4.37
N ILE A 57 19.56 12.68 -5.31
CA ILE A 57 18.99 13.74 -6.15
C ILE A 57 17.94 13.17 -7.10
N THR A 58 18.15 11.96 -7.62
CA THR A 58 17.14 11.31 -8.46
C THR A 58 15.85 11.07 -7.67
N LEU A 59 15.95 10.54 -6.44
CA LEU A 59 14.79 10.36 -5.57
C LEU A 59 14.12 11.70 -5.26
N GLN A 60 14.88 12.70 -4.83
CA GLN A 60 14.36 14.03 -4.53
C GLN A 60 13.61 14.65 -5.73
N ARG A 61 14.19 14.55 -6.94
CA ARG A 61 13.55 15.04 -8.16
C ARG A 61 12.27 14.26 -8.47
N LEU A 62 12.25 12.94 -8.30
CA LEU A 62 11.03 12.14 -8.49
C LEU A 62 9.91 12.57 -7.53
N TYR A 63 10.21 12.75 -6.25
CA TYR A 63 9.21 13.17 -5.25
C TYR A 63 8.73 14.61 -5.41
N ARG A 64 9.57 15.49 -5.98
CA ARG A 64 9.20 16.90 -6.22
C ARG A 64 8.51 17.14 -7.56
N THR A 65 8.53 16.16 -8.46
CA THR A 65 7.93 16.31 -9.79
C THR A 65 6.42 16.08 -9.71
N GLU A 66 5.66 17.17 -9.61
CA GLU A 66 4.23 17.16 -9.89
C GLU A 66 4.01 16.85 -11.38
N ILE A 67 3.39 15.71 -11.70
CA ILE A 67 3.04 15.36 -13.08
C ILE A 67 1.90 16.28 -13.52
N LYS A 68 2.26 17.42 -14.11
CA LYS A 68 1.33 18.32 -14.82
C LYS A 68 0.82 17.60 -16.07
N GLY A 69 -0.13 16.71 -15.86
CA GLY A 69 -0.78 15.90 -16.89
C GLY A 69 -2.12 15.33 -16.40
N MET A 70 -2.28 15.11 -15.09
CA MET A 70 -3.56 14.66 -14.52
C MET A 70 -4.45 15.81 -14.02
N SER A 71 -3.95 17.04 -13.85
CA SER A 71 -4.81 18.17 -13.41
C SER A 71 -5.68 18.75 -14.53
N ASN A 72 -5.50 18.31 -15.77
CA ASN A 72 -6.33 18.69 -16.92
C ASN A 72 -7.28 17.56 -17.34
N LEU A 73 -7.61 16.63 -16.44
CA LEU A 73 -8.81 15.83 -16.67
C LEU A 73 -10.01 16.77 -16.52
N PRO A 74 -10.90 16.89 -17.52
CA PRO A 74 -12.12 17.65 -17.37
C PRO A 74 -12.86 17.13 -16.13
N GLU A 75 -13.10 18.03 -15.19
CA GLU A 75 -13.85 17.78 -13.97
C GLU A 75 -15.21 17.21 -14.38
N MET A 76 -15.42 15.90 -14.21
CA MET A 76 -16.72 15.31 -14.47
C MET A 76 -17.70 15.98 -13.50
N PRO A 77 -18.82 16.55 -13.99
CA PRO A 77 -19.76 17.22 -13.12
C PRO A 77 -20.32 16.20 -12.14
N ILE A 78 -19.87 16.28 -10.89
CA ILE A 78 -20.46 15.54 -9.78
C ILE A 78 -21.87 16.10 -9.67
N SER A 79 -22.85 15.32 -10.13
CA SER A 79 -24.26 15.66 -10.02
C SER A 79 -24.57 15.77 -8.53
N LYS A 80 -24.63 17.01 -8.02
CA LYS A 80 -25.12 17.27 -6.66
C LYS A 80 -26.53 16.70 -6.59
N ASP A 81 -26.76 15.79 -5.66
CA ASP A 81 -28.03 15.14 -5.42
C ASP A 81 -29.18 16.15 -5.53
N ARG A 82 -29.99 15.98 -6.57
CA ARG A 82 -31.23 16.73 -6.75
C ARG A 82 -32.09 16.38 -5.54
N ASN A 83 -32.55 17.39 -4.81
CA ASN A 83 -33.54 17.24 -3.75
C ASN A 83 -34.84 16.68 -4.36
N VAL A 84 -34.97 15.35 -4.36
CA VAL A 84 -36.16 14.64 -4.83
C VAL A 84 -37.23 14.81 -3.76
N GLN A 85 -38.13 15.78 -3.97
CA GLN A 85 -39.37 15.84 -3.22
C GLN A 85 -40.27 14.70 -3.68
N VAL A 86 -40.41 13.68 -2.83
CA VAL A 86 -41.36 12.59 -3.04
C VAL A 86 -42.73 13.12 -2.66
N GLN A 87 -43.54 13.51 -3.65
CA GLN A 87 -44.96 13.77 -3.43
C GLN A 87 -45.68 12.42 -3.41
N HIS A 88 -46.22 12.05 -2.25
CA HIS A 88 -47.09 10.90 -2.12
C HIS A 88 -48.51 11.36 -2.43
N ASP A 89 -48.99 11.09 -3.64
CA ASP A 89 -50.41 11.25 -3.96
C ASP A 89 -51.15 10.12 -3.24
N GLU A 90 -51.99 10.45 -2.26
CA GLU A 90 -52.79 9.47 -1.53
C GLU A 90 -53.69 8.72 -2.50
N SER A 91 -53.31 7.49 -2.84
CA SER A 91 -54.19 6.55 -3.53
C SER A 91 -55.23 5.99 -2.56
N THR A 92 -56.16 6.84 -2.14
CA THR A 92 -57.39 6.45 -1.40
C THR A 92 -58.48 5.97 -2.37
N GLY A 93 -58.10 5.54 -3.59
CA GLY A 93 -59.02 5.30 -4.70
C GLY A 93 -58.91 3.93 -5.38
N MET A 94 -58.16 2.96 -4.85
CA MET A 94 -58.17 1.58 -5.39
C MET A 94 -59.08 0.69 -4.55
N GLY A 95 -60.32 0.53 -5.03
CA GLY A 95 -61.41 -0.18 -4.37
C GLY A 95 -61.11 -1.64 -4.04
N PHE A 96 -60.68 -1.88 -2.79
CA PHE A 96 -60.62 -3.20 -2.19
C PHE A 96 -61.54 -3.23 -0.96
N THR A 97 -62.78 -3.71 -1.16
CA THR A 97 -63.67 -4.13 -0.07
C THR A 97 -63.58 -5.66 0.02
N GLY A 98 -62.68 -6.14 0.87
CA GLY A 98 -62.60 -7.56 1.25
C GLY A 98 -63.26 -7.78 2.61
N PRO A 99 -64.15 -8.78 2.77
CA PRO A 99 -64.93 -8.97 3.98
C PRO A 99 -64.06 -9.41 5.17
N SER A 100 -64.40 -8.90 6.35
CA SER A 100 -63.87 -9.31 7.64
C SER A 100 -64.29 -10.75 7.97
N MET A 101 -63.33 -11.65 8.10
CA MET A 101 -63.49 -12.87 8.91
C MET A 101 -62.22 -13.11 9.71
N GLN A 102 -62.39 -12.93 11.01
CA GLN A 102 -61.55 -13.52 12.04
C GLN A 102 -61.76 -15.04 12.01
N GLU A 103 -60.70 -15.77 12.34
CA GLU A 103 -60.68 -17.20 12.69
C GLU A 103 -60.27 -18.19 11.58
N GLN A 104 -58.94 -18.33 11.39
CA GLN A 104 -58.29 -19.64 11.30
C GLN A 104 -56.79 -19.52 11.53
N ALA A 105 -56.34 -20.19 12.58
CA ALA A 105 -54.96 -20.25 13.02
C ALA A 105 -54.12 -21.23 12.19
N ALA A 106 -52.82 -20.93 12.15
CA ALA A 106 -51.69 -21.87 12.07
C ALA A 106 -51.55 -22.77 10.84
N GLU A 107 -50.59 -22.39 9.97
CA GLU A 107 -49.71 -23.19 9.09
C GLU A 107 -49.48 -22.34 7.82
N SER A 108 -48.34 -21.70 7.54
CA SER A 108 -47.00 -22.25 7.45
C SER A 108 -45.96 -21.14 7.68
N SER A 109 -45.05 -21.40 8.62
CA SER A 109 -43.87 -20.59 8.90
C SER A 109 -42.72 -21.01 7.98
N GLY A 110 -42.00 -20.05 7.40
CA GLY A 110 -40.72 -20.25 6.71
C GLY A 110 -40.62 -19.37 5.46
N MET A 111 -39.74 -18.39 5.32
CA MET A 111 -38.45 -18.11 5.93
C MET A 111 -38.37 -16.61 6.22
N LYS A 112 -38.21 -16.22 7.48
CA LYS A 112 -37.67 -14.89 7.81
C LYS A 112 -36.17 -14.96 7.54
N ASN A 113 -35.69 -14.22 6.53
CA ASN A 113 -34.26 -14.05 6.29
C ASN A 113 -33.62 -13.46 7.55
N GLN A 114 -32.90 -14.29 8.30
CA GLN A 114 -32.13 -13.84 9.45
C GLN A 114 -30.89 -13.07 8.93
N PRO A 115 -30.52 -11.94 9.54
CA PRO A 115 -29.29 -11.26 9.18
C PRO A 115 -28.09 -12.18 9.49
N ILE A 116 -27.19 -12.30 8.51
CA ILE A 116 -25.93 -13.04 8.65
C ILE A 116 -25.08 -12.30 9.68
N ASN A 117 -24.94 -12.86 10.88
CA ASN A 117 -24.00 -12.36 11.88
C ASN A 117 -22.58 -12.63 11.34
N ALA A 118 -21.87 -11.57 10.97
CA ALA A 118 -20.47 -11.66 10.56
C ALA A 118 -19.64 -12.15 11.75
N ASP A 119 -19.05 -13.34 11.65
CA ASP A 119 -18.12 -13.86 12.66
C ASP A 119 -17.01 -12.82 12.92
N GLU A 120 -16.73 -12.59 14.22
CA GLU A 120 -15.76 -11.61 14.70
C GLU A 120 -14.42 -11.72 13.95
N LYS A 121 -13.99 -10.59 13.38
CA LYS A 121 -12.79 -10.49 12.55
C LYS A 121 -11.53 -10.61 13.42
N ILE A 122 -11.12 -11.84 13.71
CA ILE A 122 -9.99 -12.16 14.59
C ILE A 122 -8.66 -11.60 14.02
N GLY A 123 -7.89 -10.89 14.84
CA GLY A 123 -6.65 -10.22 14.44
C GLY A 123 -5.43 -11.17 14.33
N ARG A 124 -4.42 -10.81 13.51
CA ARG A 124 -3.21 -11.65 13.21
C ARG A 124 -2.46 -12.19 14.43
N ASN A 125 -2.50 -11.49 15.56
CA ASN A 125 -1.81 -11.85 16.80
C ASN A 125 -2.75 -12.25 17.94
N GLU A 126 -4.07 -12.27 17.71
CA GLU A 126 -5.03 -12.67 18.73
C GLU A 126 -4.92 -14.17 19.01
N LYS A 127 -5.19 -14.53 20.26
CA LYS A 127 -5.07 -15.90 20.74
C LYS A 127 -6.40 -16.61 20.52
N ILE A 128 -6.33 -17.76 19.87
CA ILE A 128 -7.48 -18.63 19.63
C ILE A 128 -7.28 -19.95 20.36
N LYS A 129 -8.37 -20.53 20.86
CA LYS A 129 -8.36 -21.82 21.54
C LYS A 129 -8.49 -22.93 20.50
N LEU A 130 -7.55 -23.85 20.48
CA LEU A 130 -7.59 -25.05 19.64
C LEU A 130 -7.71 -26.30 20.50
N VAL A 131 -8.48 -27.27 20.03
CA VAL A 131 -8.60 -28.58 20.68
C VAL A 131 -7.65 -29.57 20.01
N SER A 132 -6.80 -30.16 20.83
CA SER A 132 -5.96 -31.29 20.43
C SER A 132 -6.80 -32.55 20.19
N PRO A 133 -6.34 -33.49 19.33
CA PRO A 133 -6.96 -34.81 19.17
C PRO A 133 -7.17 -35.60 20.49
N SER A 134 -6.48 -35.24 21.58
CA SER A 134 -6.65 -35.83 22.92
C SER A 134 -7.57 -35.02 23.86
N GLY A 135 -8.38 -34.09 23.32
CA GLY A 135 -9.40 -33.35 24.08
C GLY A 135 -8.88 -32.22 24.98
N LYS A 136 -7.56 -31.93 24.98
CA LYS A 136 -6.99 -30.79 25.72
C LYS A 136 -7.08 -29.51 24.90
N GLN A 137 -7.57 -28.43 25.52
CA GLN A 137 -7.61 -27.09 24.94
C GLN A 137 -6.25 -26.40 25.09
N VAL A 138 -5.72 -25.87 23.99
CA VAL A 138 -4.46 -25.11 23.96
C VAL A 138 -4.71 -23.74 23.35
N GLU A 139 -4.26 -22.69 24.04
CA GLU A 139 -4.38 -21.31 23.56
C GLU A 139 -3.16 -20.94 22.71
N VAL A 140 -3.36 -20.67 21.41
CA VAL A 140 -2.28 -20.33 20.48
C VAL A 140 -2.58 -19.06 19.69
N LYS A 141 -1.53 -18.32 19.30
CA LYS A 141 -1.67 -17.13 18.45
C LYS A 141 -2.18 -17.51 17.06
N TYR A 142 -3.08 -16.72 16.48
CA TYR A 142 -3.68 -16.94 15.16
C TYR A 142 -2.64 -17.22 14.06
N LYS A 143 -1.49 -16.54 14.07
CA LYS A 143 -0.40 -16.81 13.11
C LYS A 143 0.12 -18.25 13.11
N LYS A 144 -0.03 -18.99 14.22
CA LYS A 144 0.38 -20.39 14.35
C LYS A 144 -0.78 -21.36 14.10
N LEU A 145 -2.00 -20.89 13.85
CA LEU A 145 -3.20 -21.71 13.62
C LEU A 145 -2.96 -22.77 12.55
N GLN A 146 -2.46 -22.35 11.39
CA GLN A 146 -2.23 -23.24 10.24
C GLN A 146 -1.27 -24.39 10.57
N GLN A 147 -0.27 -24.13 11.42
CA GLN A 147 0.68 -25.15 11.87
C GLN A 147 0.05 -26.16 12.83
N TYR A 148 -0.93 -25.74 13.65
CA TYR A 148 -1.65 -26.66 14.54
C TYR A 148 -2.77 -27.39 13.80
N LEU A 149 -3.42 -26.77 12.81
CA LEU A 149 -4.40 -27.44 11.95
C LEU A 149 -3.76 -28.60 11.17
N SER A 150 -2.53 -28.43 10.65
CA SER A 150 -1.81 -29.50 9.96
C SER A 150 -1.38 -30.64 10.90
N GLN A 151 -1.29 -30.37 12.21
CA GLN A 151 -1.04 -31.37 13.26
C GLN A 151 -2.33 -32.04 13.76
N GLY A 152 -3.48 -31.78 13.12
CA GLY A 152 -4.77 -32.41 13.42
C GLY A 152 -5.58 -31.71 14.51
N TYR A 153 -5.23 -30.47 14.89
CA TYR A 153 -6.01 -29.70 15.88
C TYR A 153 -7.21 -29.04 15.21
N SER A 154 -8.40 -29.19 15.81
CA SER A 154 -9.62 -28.54 15.32
C SER A 154 -9.89 -27.24 16.08
N LYS A 155 -10.36 -26.23 15.35
CA LYS A 155 -10.93 -25.01 15.95
C LYS A 155 -12.19 -25.41 16.73
N VAL A 156 -12.36 -24.85 17.92
CA VAL A 156 -13.65 -24.88 18.66
C VAL A 156 -14.53 -23.76 18.15
#